data_AF-A0A6M0EPM9-F1
#
_entry.id   AF-A0A6M0EPM9-F1
#
_cell.length_a   1.000
_cell.length_b   1.000
_cell.length_c   1.000
_cell.angle_alpha   90.00
_cell.angle_beta   90.00
_cell.angle_gamma   90.00
#
_symmetry.space_group_name_H-M   'P 1'
#
loop_
_entity.id
_entity.type
_entity.pdbx_description
1 polymer ?
#
loop_
_entity_poly.entity_id
_entity_poly.type
_entity_poly.pdbx_seq_one_letter_code
_entity_poly.pdbx_strand_id
1 'polypeptide(L)' 'MQSLNIEQTMTAWTSISKTIFVPHTEAEYEHLVEILDNLIDQVGEDETHPLASMMEVICVLIETYEDKHIPDIEEVAWE' A
#
# COMPACT_ATOMS: atom_id res chain seq x y z
N MET A 1 -8.27 0.15 -25.37
CA MET A 1 -8.52 0.31 -23.92
C MET A 1 -9.59 -0.70 -23.54
N GLN A 2 -9.29 -1.63 -22.62
CA GLN A 2 -10.32 -2.49 -22.06
C GLN A 2 -11.25 -1.61 -21.22
N SER A 3 -12.56 -1.71 -21.43
CA SER A 3 -13.54 -1.04 -20.59
C SER A 3 -13.62 -1.73 -19.24
N LEU A 4 -13.52 -0.99 -18.14
CA LEU A 4 -13.67 -1.53 -16.79
C LEU A 4 -15.03 -2.21 -16.65
N ASN A 5 -15.05 -3.51 -16.35
CA ASN A 5 -16.27 -4.22 -16.01
C ASN A 5 -16.56 -4.04 -14.52
N ILE A 6 -17.53 -3.18 -14.20
CA ILE A 6 -17.83 -2.80 -12.81
C ILE A 6 -18.28 -4.00 -11.97
N GLU A 7 -19.08 -4.93 -12.50
CA GLU A 7 -19.58 -6.08 -11.72
C GLU A 7 -18.44 -7.05 -11.33
N GLN A 8 -17.56 -7.35 -12.29
CA GLN A 8 -16.39 -8.18 -12.04
C GLN A 8 -15.40 -7.48 -11.09
N THR A 9 -15.21 -6.18 -11.30
CA THR A 9 -14.34 -5.36 -10.44
C THR A 9 -14.88 -5.29 -9.02
N MET A 10 -16.17 -5.09 -8.82
CA MET A 10 -16.78 -5.08 -7.49
C MET A 10 -16.57 -6.40 -6.74
N THR A 11 -16.70 -7.53 -7.44
CA THR A 11 -16.51 -8.85 -6.84
C THR A 11 -15.06 -9.04 -6.37
N ALA A 12 -14.08 -8.69 -7.21
CA ALA A 12 -12.66 -8.75 -6.84
C ALA A 12 -12.31 -7.74 -5.74
N TRP A 13 -12.80 -6.50 -5.86
CA TRP A 13 -12.52 -5.40 -4.96
C TRP A 13 -13.04 -5.65 -3.55
N THR A 14 -14.21 -6.28 -3.38
CA THR A 14 -14.81 -6.53 -2.06
C THR A 14 -13.90 -7.35 -1.13
N SER A 15 -13.06 -8.22 -1.70
CA SER A 15 -12.09 -8.99 -0.92
C SER A 15 -10.84 -8.17 -0.63
N ILE A 16 -10.37 -7.39 -1.61
CA ILE A 16 -9.15 -6.59 -1.53
C ILE A 16 -9.33 -5.40 -0.58
N SER A 17 -10.47 -4.72 -0.63
CA SER A 17 -10.75 -3.49 0.12
C SER A 17 -10.82 -3.67 1.64
N LYS A 18 -10.83 -4.92 2.11
CA LYS A 18 -10.75 -5.25 3.54
C LYS A 18 -9.31 -5.32 4.05
N THR A 19 -8.37 -5.44 3.13
CA THR A 19 -6.94 -5.68 3.40
C THR A 19 -6.11 -4.49 2.95
N ILE A 20 -6.43 -3.91 1.80
CA ILE A 20 -5.75 -2.75 1.24
C ILE A 20 -6.71 -1.57 1.26
N PHE A 21 -6.40 -0.58 2.08
CA PHE A 21 -7.19 0.63 2.27
C PHE A 21 -6.30 1.76 2.75
N VAL A 22 -6.79 3.00 2.68
CA VAL A 22 -6.06 4.15 3.21
C VAL A 22 -6.00 4.03 4.74
N PRO A 23 -4.81 3.96 5.36
CA PRO A 23 -4.69 3.83 6.80
C PRO A 23 -5.03 5.16 7.48
N HIS A 24 -5.78 5.09 8.58
CA HIS A 24 -6.15 6.23 9.42
C HIS A 24 -5.68 6.06 10.88
N THR A 25 -5.19 4.86 11.24
CA THR A 25 -4.65 4.54 12.56
C THR A 25 -3.30 3.84 12.44
N GLU A 26 -2.51 3.84 13.51
CA GLU A 26 -1.20 3.18 13.54
C GLU A 26 -1.30 1.68 13.28
N ALA A 27 -2.31 1.00 13.87
CA ALA A 27 -2.53 -0.42 13.63
C ALA A 27 -2.88 -0.75 12.16
N GLU A 28 -3.56 0.16 11.48
CA GLU A 28 -3.85 0.02 10.04
C GLU A 28 -2.60 0.26 9.19
N TYR A 29 -1.76 1.21 9.58
CA TYR A 29 -0.45 1.44 8.97
C TYR A 29 0.45 0.21 9.13
N GLU A 30 0.59 -0.32 10.34
CA GLU A 30 1.37 -1.53 10.64
C GLU A 30 0.90 -2.71 9.80
N HIS A 31 -0.41 -2.88 9.64
CA HIS A 31 -0.96 -3.92 8.78
C HIS A 31 -0.53 -3.79 7.31
N LEU A 32 -0.49 -2.56 6.78
CA LEU A 32 -0.01 -2.34 5.41
C LEU A 32 1.49 -2.57 5.28
N VAL A 33 2.28 -2.23 6.29
CA VAL A 33 3.72 -2.54 6.35
C VAL A 33 3.95 -4.05 6.33
N GLU A 34 3.21 -4.82 7.13
CA GLU A 34 3.28 -6.28 7.11
C GLU A 34 2.92 -6.87 5.72
N ILE A 35 1.94 -6.30 5.04
CA ILE A 35 1.60 -6.73 3.68
C ILE A 35 2.74 -6.38 2.72
N LEU A 36 3.32 -5.19 2.81
CA LEU A 36 4.43 -4.77 1.98
C LEU A 36 5.63 -5.72 2.12
N ASP A 37 5.99 -6.11 3.34
CA ASP A 37 7.07 -7.08 3.59
C ASP A 37 6.79 -8.42 2.89
N ASN A 38 5.56 -8.93 3.01
CA ASN A 38 5.15 -10.16 2.31
C ASN A 38 5.19 -10.04 0.78
N LEU A 39 4.96 -8.83 0.24
CA LEU A 39 5.06 -8.59 -1.20
C LEU A 39 6.50 -8.52 -1.67
N ILE A 40 7.38 -7.89 -0.89
CA ILE A 40 8.82 -7.84 -1.19
C ILE A 40 9.38 -9.27 -1.28
N ASP A 41 9.01 -10.14 -0.34
CA ASP A 41 9.42 -11.55 -0.35
C ASP A 41 8.89 -12.33 -1.58
N GLN A 42 7.72 -11.98 -2.09
CA GLN A 42 7.10 -12.66 -3.24
C GLN A 42 7.56 -12.11 -4.60
N VAL A 43 7.66 -10.79 -4.73
CA VAL A 43 8.11 -10.11 -5.95
C VAL A 43 9.60 -10.30 -6.15
N GLY A 44 10.38 -10.20 -5.06
CA GLY A 44 11.83 -10.30 -5.10
C GLY A 44 12.43 -9.31 -6.09
N GLU A 45 13.23 -9.83 -7.03
CA GLU A 45 13.89 -9.03 -8.09
C GLU A 45 13.09 -9.02 -9.42
N ASP A 46 11.89 -9.61 -9.45
CA ASP A 46 11.06 -9.65 -10.67
C ASP A 46 10.23 -8.36 -10.81
N GLU A 47 10.81 -7.36 -11.46
CA GLU A 47 10.13 -6.10 -11.79
C GLU A 47 8.90 -6.29 -12.71
N THR A 48 8.76 -7.44 -13.38
CA THR A 48 7.60 -7.76 -14.23
C THR A 48 6.47 -8.47 -13.48
N HIS A 49 6.67 -8.71 -12.18
CA HIS A 49 5.74 -9.48 -11.37
C HIS A 49 4.37 -8.77 -11.30
N PRO A 50 3.24 -9.49 -11.45
CA PRO A 50 1.90 -8.89 -11.39
C PRO A 50 1.62 -8.11 -10.10
N LEU A 51 2.23 -8.51 -8.98
CA LEU A 51 2.10 -7.83 -7.68
C LEU A 51 3.01 -6.61 -7.52
N ALA A 52 3.95 -6.35 -8.43
CA ALA A 52 4.81 -5.17 -8.35
C ALA A 52 3.98 -3.87 -8.37
N SER A 53 2.95 -3.81 -9.21
CA SER A 53 2.01 -2.68 -9.24
C SER A 53 1.18 -2.54 -7.95
N MET A 54 0.93 -3.64 -7.23
CA MET A 54 0.26 -3.59 -5.93
C MET A 54 1.20 -3.11 -4.83
N MET A 55 2.47 -3.50 -4.90
CA MET A 55 3.54 -3.03 -4.02
C MET A 55 3.67 -1.52 -4.09
N GLU A 56 3.72 -0.95 -5.30
CA GLU A 56 3.75 0.50 -5.53
C GLU A 56 2.57 1.22 -4.88
N VAL A 57 1.34 0.70 -5.06
CA VAL A 57 0.14 1.28 -4.42
C VAL A 57 0.25 1.25 -2.90
N ILE A 58 0.72 0.15 -2.31
CA ILE A 58 0.84 0.04 -0.85
C ILE A 58 1.91 0.99 -0.32
N CYS A 59 3.06 1.14 -0.99
CA CYS A 59 4.07 2.13 -0.63
C CYS A 59 3.48 3.55 -0.55
N VAL A 60 2.70 3.95 -1.57
CA VAL A 60 2.06 5.29 -1.57
C VAL A 60 1.07 5.45 -0.41
N LEU A 61 0.34 4.40 -0.03
CA LEU A 61 -0.59 4.46 1.10
C LEU A 61 0.13 4.61 2.44
N ILE A 62 1.27 3.94 2.60
CA ILE A 62 2.16 4.04 3.76
C ILE A 62 2.76 5.45 3.83
N GLU A 63 3.38 5.93 2.74
CA GLU A 63 3.95 7.29 2.66
C GLU A 63 2.91 8.37 3.01
N THR A 64 1.69 8.24 2.48
CA THR A 64 0.59 9.18 2.78
C THR A 64 0.20 9.22 4.27
N TYR A 65 0.39 8.11 4.99
CA TYR A 65 0.18 8.05 6.43
C TYR A 65 1.32 8.74 7.17
N GLU A 66 2.55 8.42 6.79
CA GLU A 66 3.78 8.93 7.37
C GLU A 66 3.84 10.45 7.24
N ASP A 67 3.57 11.01 6.06
CA ASP A 67 3.51 12.46 5.80
C ASP A 67 2.58 13.23 6.76
N LYS A 68 1.57 12.56 7.33
CA LYS A 68 0.58 13.17 8.23
C LYS A 68 0.89 12.96 9.71
N HIS A 69 1.63 11.92 10.06
CA HIS A 69 1.78 11.46 11.45
C HIS A 69 3.23 11.44 11.94
N ILE A 70 4.19 11.36 11.02
CA ILE A 70 5.62 11.34 11.32
C ILE A 70 6.19 12.71 10.90
N PRO A 71 6.78 13.46 11.84
CA PRO A 71 7.44 14.72 11.49
C PRO A 71 8.61 14.43 10.55
N ASP A 72 8.79 15.30 9.56
CA ASP A 72 9.88 15.19 8.60
C ASP A 72 11.23 15.14 9.32
N ILE A 73 12.12 14.26 8.88
CA ILE A 73 13.45 14.07 9.51
C ILE A 73 14.26 15.38 9.48
N GLU A 74 13.99 16.28 8.53
CA GLU A 74 14.59 17.63 8.50
C GLU A 74 14.19 18.51 9.70
N GLU A 75 13.03 18.27 10.30
CA GLU A 75 12.51 19.02 11.45
C GLU A 75 13.12 18.54 12.78
N VAL A 76 13.47 17.26 12.88
CA VAL A 76 14.01 16.63 14.11
C VAL A 76 15.54 16.79 14.23
N ALA A 77 16.24 17.07 13.13
CA ALA A 77 17.71 17.11 13.09
C ALA A 77 18.37 18.35 13.77
N TRP A 78 17.61 19.26 14.38
CA TRP A 78 18.13 20.52 14.96
C TRP A 78 17.53 20.92 16.32
N GLU A 79 17.10 19.98 17.16
CA GLU A 79 16.80 20.23 18.59
C GLU A 79 17.83 19.62 19.55
#